data_AF-A0AAP8N996-F1
#
_entry.id   AF-A0AAP8N996-F1
#
_cell.length_a   1.000
_cell.length_b   1.000
_cell.length_c   1.000
_cell.angle_alpha   90.00
_cell.angle_beta   90.00
_cell.angle_gamma   90.00
#
_symmetry.space_group_name_H-M   'P 1'
#
loop_
_entity.id
_entity.type
_entity.pdbx_description
1 polymer ?
#
loop_
_entity_poly.entity_id
_entity_poly.type
_entity_poly.pdbx_seq_one_letter_code
_entity_poly.pdbx_strand_id
1 'polypeptide(L)'
;YLAAYLKEREATNPANTLMLQAGDLVGASPPVSALLQDEPTIRFMNELGFDVGTIGNHEFDEGVAEMKRLIYGGSNPKTEKYEAKYGKFTGSTMDYVVANVVDDKNEPILPPYVVKEVGGAK
;
A
#
# COMPACT_ATOMS: atom_id res chain seq x y z
N TYR A 1 -2.57 -13.38 -13.74
CA TYR A 1 -2.54 -14.66 -13.00
C TYR A 1 -2.79 -14.43 -11.52
N LEU A 2 -1.93 -13.71 -10.79
CA LEU A 2 -2.09 -13.46 -9.34
C LEU A 2 -3.44 -12.83 -8.96
N ALA A 3 -3.86 -11.76 -9.65
CA ALA A 3 -5.15 -11.11 -9.42
C ALA A 3 -6.34 -12.08 -9.50
N ALA A 4 -6.37 -12.91 -10.55
CA ALA A 4 -7.43 -13.90 -10.75
C ALA A 4 -7.39 -14.97 -9.66
N TYR A 5 -6.20 -15.46 -9.32
CA TYR A 5 -6.02 -16.44 -8.26
C TYR A 5 -6.49 -15.91 -6.90
N LEU A 6 -6.11 -14.69 -6.51
CA LEU A 6 -6.52 -14.10 -5.23
C LEU A 6 -8.04 -13.91 -5.17
N LYS A 7 -8.64 -13.38 -6.24
CA LYS A 7 -10.10 -13.22 -6.33
C LYS A 7 -10.84 -14.55 -6.30
N GLU A 8 -10.32 -15.59 -6.95
CA GLU A 8 -10.89 -16.94 -6.90
C GLU A 8 -10.83 -17.51 -5.47
N ARG A 9 -9.72 -17.32 -4.76
CA ARG A 9 -9.57 -17.77 -3.37
C ARG A 9 -10.49 -17.03 -2.42
N GLU A 10 -10.55 -15.71 -2.49
CA GLU A 10 -11.45 -14.87 -1.70
C GLU A 10 -12.91 -15.27 -1.91
N ALA A 11 -13.32 -15.56 -3.16
CA ALA A 11 -14.67 -15.98 -3.50
C ALA A 11 -15.09 -17.32 -2.87
N THR A 12 -14.14 -18.16 -2.41
CA THR A 12 -14.47 -19.39 -1.67
C THR A 12 -14.94 -19.13 -0.23
N ASN A 13 -14.63 -17.95 0.33
CA ASN A 13 -15.00 -17.55 1.68
C ASN A 13 -15.06 -16.00 1.81
N PRO A 14 -15.94 -15.32 1.07
CA PRO A 14 -15.89 -13.87 0.89
C PRO A 14 -16.26 -13.08 2.16
N ALA A 15 -17.00 -13.69 3.09
CA ALA A 15 -17.36 -13.06 4.35
C ALA A 15 -16.26 -13.16 5.42
N ASN A 16 -15.28 -14.06 5.24
CA ASN A 16 -14.26 -14.35 6.25
C ASN A 16 -12.83 -14.47 5.71
N THR A 17 -12.53 -13.77 4.62
CA THR A 17 -11.18 -13.69 4.06
C THR A 17 -10.68 -12.26 4.18
N LEU A 18 -9.43 -12.10 4.61
CA LEU A 18 -8.70 -10.84 4.57
C LEU A 18 -7.49 -10.99 3.64
N MET A 19 -7.26 -10.00 2.80
CA MET A 19 -6.06 -9.89 1.98
C MET A 19 -5.04 -8.98 2.65
N LEU A 20 -3.89 -9.56 2.96
CA LEU A 20 -2.81 -8.90 3.68
C LEU A 20 -1.56 -8.84 2.82
N GLN A 21 -0.84 -7.73 2.86
CA GLN A 21 0.51 -7.60 2.28
C GLN A 21 1.55 -7.41 3.40
N ALA A 22 2.75 -7.97 3.20
CA ALA A 22 3.79 -8.10 4.23
C ALA A 22 5.02 -7.18 4.06
N GLY A 23 4.90 -6.10 3.30
CA GLY A 23 5.95 -5.12 2.99
C GLY A 23 6.56 -5.32 1.59
N ASP A 24 7.50 -4.44 1.25
CA ASP A 24 8.30 -4.46 0.02
C ASP A 24 7.46 -4.48 -1.28
N LEU A 25 6.44 -3.62 -1.33
CA LEU A 25 5.69 -3.34 -2.56
C LEU A 25 6.45 -2.40 -3.50
N VAL A 26 7.33 -1.56 -2.96
CA VAL A 26 7.99 -0.46 -3.68
C VAL A 26 9.51 -0.51 -3.52
N GLY A 27 10.27 0.36 -4.19
CA GLY A 27 11.73 0.46 -4.05
C GLY A 27 12.56 -0.53 -4.88
N ALA A 28 12.17 -1.81 -4.95
CA ALA A 28 12.78 -2.83 -5.83
C ALA A 28 11.97 -3.10 -7.11
N SER A 29 11.02 -2.23 -7.42
CA SER A 29 10.04 -2.46 -8.48
C SER A 29 10.67 -2.56 -9.88
N PRO A 30 10.03 -3.27 -10.83
CA PRO A 30 10.44 -3.24 -12.24
C PRO A 30 10.57 -1.80 -12.75
N PRO A 31 11.46 -1.52 -13.72
CA PRO A 31 11.75 -0.16 -14.18
C PRO A 31 10.52 0.68 -14.56
N VAL A 32 9.46 0.01 -15.02
CA VAL A 32 8.19 0.65 -15.39
C VAL A 32 7.45 1.23 -14.16
N SER A 33 7.48 0.57 -13.00
CA SER A 33 6.88 1.11 -11.78
C SER A 33 7.76 2.19 -11.15
N ALA A 34 9.06 1.96 -11.09
CA ALA A 34 10.03 2.93 -10.58
C ALA A 34 9.99 4.26 -11.36
N LEU A 35 9.81 4.20 -12.69
CA LEU A 35 9.64 5.38 -13.56
C LEU A 35 8.43 6.24 -13.15
N LEU A 36 7.39 5.60 -12.60
CA LEU A 36 6.16 6.23 -12.17
C LEU A 36 6.06 6.31 -10.64
N GLN A 37 7.21 6.32 -9.95
CA GLN A 37 7.32 6.41 -8.49
C GLN A 37 6.38 5.44 -7.77
N ASP A 38 6.32 4.20 -8.26
CA ASP A 38 5.55 3.10 -7.68
C ASP A 38 4.04 3.32 -7.53
N GLU A 39 3.50 4.43 -8.06
CA GLU A 39 2.07 4.70 -8.11
C GLU A 39 1.28 3.60 -8.83
N PRO A 40 1.77 2.98 -9.93
CA PRO A 40 1.07 1.86 -10.56
C PRO A 40 0.94 0.65 -9.63
N THR A 41 1.95 0.37 -8.80
CA THR A 41 1.88 -0.71 -7.82
C THR A 41 0.76 -0.45 -6.81
N ILE A 42 0.71 0.74 -6.22
CA ILE A 42 -0.31 1.10 -5.24
C ILE A 42 -1.71 1.07 -5.86
N ARG A 43 -1.88 1.59 -7.08
CA ARG A 43 -3.17 1.55 -7.80
C ARG A 43 -3.62 0.12 -8.05
N PHE A 44 -2.71 -0.76 -8.45
CA PHE A 44 -3.03 -2.17 -8.66
C PHE A 44 -3.43 -2.88 -7.36
N MET A 45 -2.76 -2.59 -6.25
CA MET A 45 -3.14 -3.14 -4.93
C MET A 45 -4.51 -2.63 -4.48
N ASN A 46 -4.84 -1.36 -4.75
CA ASN A 46 -6.17 -0.82 -4.51
C ASN A 46 -7.25 -1.51 -5.36
N GLU A 47 -6.97 -1.82 -6.64
CA GLU A 47 -7.89 -2.56 -7.53
C GLU A 47 -8.09 -4.03 -7.11
N LEU A 48 -7.09 -4.62 -6.45
CA LEU A 48 -7.22 -5.93 -5.84
C LEU A 48 -8.02 -5.90 -4.54
N GLY A 49 -8.04 -4.77 -3.84
CA GLY A 49 -8.83 -4.59 -2.63
C GLY A 49 -8.16 -5.16 -1.38
N PHE A 50 -6.83 -5.05 -1.25
CA PHE A 50 -6.15 -5.47 -0.03
C PHE A 50 -6.66 -4.70 1.20
N ASP A 51 -6.77 -5.38 2.33
CA ASP A 51 -7.39 -4.83 3.54
C ASP A 51 -6.40 -4.11 4.44
N VAL A 52 -5.23 -4.74 4.64
CA VAL A 52 -4.19 -4.28 5.55
C VAL A 52 -2.82 -4.58 4.96
N GLY A 53 -1.90 -3.64 5.12
CA GLY A 53 -0.50 -3.78 4.76
C GLY A 53 0.43 -3.37 5.88
N THR A 54 1.69 -3.76 5.75
CA THR A 54 2.79 -3.18 6.52
C THR A 54 3.84 -2.63 5.55
N ILE A 55 4.85 -2.00 6.12
CA ILE A 55 6.02 -1.52 5.38
C ILE A 55 7.17 -2.49 5.64
N GLY A 56 7.88 -2.85 4.58
CA GLY A 56 9.17 -3.52 4.61
C GLY A 56 10.31 -2.50 4.59
N ASN A 57 11.52 -2.97 4.32
CA ASN A 57 12.69 -2.10 4.28
C ASN A 57 12.73 -1.24 3.00
N HIS A 58 12.20 -1.73 1.89
CA HIS A 58 12.28 -1.02 0.61
C HIS A 58 11.29 0.14 0.48
N GLU A 59 10.24 0.20 1.32
CA GLU A 59 9.40 1.40 1.44
C GLU A 59 10.18 2.65 1.84
N PHE A 60 11.37 2.52 2.41
CA PHE A 60 12.22 3.63 2.84
C PHE A 60 13.25 4.07 1.79
N ASP A 61 13.34 3.42 0.61
CA ASP A 61 14.41 3.66 -0.37
C ASP A 61 14.42 5.10 -0.91
N GLU A 62 13.24 5.72 -1.12
CA GLU A 62 13.10 7.15 -1.47
C GLU A 62 12.78 8.04 -0.26
N GLY A 63 12.91 7.50 0.95
CA GLY A 63 12.73 8.20 2.23
C GLY A 63 11.29 8.23 2.75
N VAL A 64 11.16 8.62 4.03
CA VAL A 64 9.88 8.61 4.77
C VAL A 64 8.81 9.50 4.14
N ALA A 65 9.19 10.61 3.51
CA ALA A 65 8.24 11.51 2.86
C ALA A 65 7.57 10.84 1.65
N GLU A 66 8.34 10.14 0.83
CA GLU A 66 7.81 9.42 -0.33
C GLU A 66 6.98 8.21 0.11
N MET A 67 7.45 7.46 1.12
CA MET A 67 6.67 6.40 1.76
C MET A 67 5.28 6.91 2.20
N LYS A 68 5.23 8.04 2.91
CA LYS A 68 3.97 8.65 3.35
C LYS A 68 3.12 9.13 2.18
N ARG A 69 3.73 9.63 1.10
CA ARG A 69 2.99 10.00 -0.13
C ARG A 69 2.33 8.78 -0.77
N LEU A 70 3.02 7.63 -0.82
CA LEU A 70 2.47 6.39 -1.35
C LEU A 70 1.29 5.86 -0.54
N ILE A 71 1.32 6.03 0.79
CA ILE A 71 0.22 5.65 1.69
C ILE A 71 -0.93 6.66 1.61
N TYR A 72 -0.67 7.95 1.78
CA TYR A 72 -1.71 8.98 1.98
C TYR A 72 -2.07 9.79 0.72
N GLY A 73 -1.38 9.55 -0.38
CA GLY A 73 -1.54 10.30 -1.62
C GLY A 73 -0.76 11.60 -1.64
N GLY A 74 -0.82 12.27 -2.80
CA GLY A 74 -0.09 13.50 -3.05
C GLY A 74 0.68 13.47 -4.37
N SER A 75 1.14 14.64 -4.79
CA SER A 75 1.85 14.80 -6.05
C SER A 75 3.36 14.60 -5.86
N ASN A 76 4.02 14.10 -6.90
CA ASN A 76 5.48 14.01 -6.99
C ASN A 76 5.91 14.66 -8.32
N PRO A 77 6.93 15.54 -8.34
CA PRO A 77 7.34 16.24 -9.57
C PRO A 77 7.70 15.30 -10.73
N LYS A 78 8.14 14.08 -10.45
CA LYS A 78 8.44 13.08 -11.48
C LYS A 78 7.16 12.54 -12.15
N THR A 79 6.02 12.55 -11.44
CA THR A 79 4.77 11.93 -11.87
C THR A 79 3.63 12.92 -12.16
N GLU A 80 3.73 14.18 -11.72
CA GLU A 80 2.70 15.22 -11.88
C GLU A 80 2.22 15.36 -13.34
N LYS A 81 3.14 15.32 -14.31
CA LYS A 81 2.84 15.38 -15.75
C LYS A 81 1.93 14.25 -16.25
N TYR A 82 1.82 13.15 -15.50
CA TYR A 82 0.96 12.01 -15.83
C TYR A 82 -0.41 12.06 -15.14
N GLU A 83 -0.64 12.97 -14.19
CA GLU A 83 -1.92 13.08 -13.48
C GLU A 83 -3.08 13.41 -14.43
N ALA A 84 -2.84 14.20 -15.48
CA ALA A 84 -3.84 14.47 -16.51
C ALA A 84 -4.28 13.20 -17.28
N LYS A 85 -3.42 12.18 -17.34
CA LYS A 85 -3.68 10.92 -18.06
C LYS A 85 -4.26 9.84 -17.14
N TYR A 86 -3.73 9.71 -15.92
CA TYR A 86 -4.07 8.61 -15.01
C TYR A 86 -4.89 9.05 -13.78
N GLY A 87 -5.23 10.34 -13.69
CA GLY A 87 -5.83 10.96 -12.53
C GLY A 87 -4.80 11.26 -11.43
N LYS A 88 -5.19 12.14 -10.51
CA LYS A 88 -4.38 12.44 -9.32
C LYS A 88 -4.11 11.18 -8.52
N PHE A 89 -2.92 11.10 -7.93
CA PHE A 89 -2.57 9.98 -7.07
C PHE A 89 -3.13 10.21 -5.66
N THR A 90 -3.98 9.29 -5.21
CA THR A 90 -4.73 9.39 -3.96
C THR A 90 -4.16 8.55 -2.83
N GLY A 91 -3.06 7.83 -3.07
CA GLY A 91 -2.47 6.93 -2.09
C GLY A 91 -3.14 5.56 -2.07
N SER A 92 -2.84 4.79 -1.04
CA SER A 92 -3.38 3.46 -0.84
C SER A 92 -4.76 3.50 -0.18
N THR A 93 -5.60 2.52 -0.52
CA THR A 93 -6.86 2.26 0.18
C THR A 93 -6.70 1.24 1.32
N MET A 94 -5.51 0.65 1.50
CA MET A 94 -5.20 -0.30 2.58
C MET A 94 -5.00 0.43 3.90
N ASP A 95 -5.36 -0.20 5.01
CA ASP A 95 -4.85 0.22 6.31
C ASP A 95 -3.37 -0.17 6.43
N TYR A 96 -2.50 0.78 6.72
CA TYR A 96 -1.07 0.50 6.96
C TYR A 96 -0.74 0.47 8.44
N VAL A 97 -0.02 -0.56 8.87
CA VAL A 97 0.41 -0.73 10.25
C VAL A 97 1.91 -1.02 10.36
N VAL A 98 2.57 -0.47 11.38
CA VAL A 98 3.91 -0.92 11.82
C VAL A 98 4.10 -0.60 13.29
N ALA A 99 4.43 -1.61 14.09
CA ALA A 99 4.49 -1.47 15.55
C ALA A 99 5.85 -1.03 16.09
N ASN A 100 6.91 -1.19 15.29
CA ASN A 100 8.31 -1.09 15.76
C ASN A 100 9.11 0.01 15.06
N VAL A 101 8.47 0.93 14.35
CA VAL A 101 9.15 2.06 13.70
C VAL A 101 8.65 3.37 14.26
N VAL A 102 9.58 4.20 14.72
CA VAL A 102 9.34 5.50 15.35
C VAL A 102 10.22 6.57 14.69
N ASP A 103 9.81 7.84 14.81
CA ASP A 103 10.61 8.98 14.38
C ASP A 103 11.68 9.39 15.41
N ASP A 104 12.35 10.52 15.17
CA ASP A 104 13.40 11.07 16.05
C ASP A 104 12.89 11.52 17.42
N LYS A 105 11.57 11.66 17.59
CA LYS A 105 10.89 11.98 18.86
C LYS A 105 10.32 10.74 19.54
N ASN A 106 10.62 9.54 19.01
CA ASN A 106 10.11 8.27 19.50
C ASN A 106 8.57 8.14 19.33
N GLU A 107 8.00 8.83 18.35
CA GLU A 107 6.57 8.74 17.99
C GLU A 107 6.38 7.69 16.86
N PRO A 108 5.36 6.81 16.92
CA PRO A 108 5.10 5.84 15.85
C PRO A 108 4.88 6.53 14.50
N ILE A 109 5.58 6.07 13.45
CA ILE A 109 5.47 6.69 12.12
C ILE A 109 4.17 6.35 11.39
N LEU A 110 3.53 5.24 11.78
CA LEU A 110 2.21 4.76 11.35
C LEU A 110 1.51 4.12 12.57
N PRO A 111 0.19 3.83 12.49
CA PRO A 111 -0.49 3.10 13.54
C PRO A 111 0.17 1.73 13.84
N PRO A 112 0.28 1.32 15.12
CA PRO A 112 0.92 0.06 15.47
C PRO A 112 0.07 -1.18 15.14
N TYR A 113 -1.25 -1.03 15.05
CA TYR A 113 -2.21 -2.09 14.72
C TYR A 113 -3.51 -1.50 14.18
N VAL A 114 -4.33 -2.37 13.58
CA VAL A 114 -5.73 -2.11 13.20
C VAL A 114 -6.58 -3.30 13.66
N VAL A 115 -7.83 -3.04 14.06
CA VAL A 115 -8.80 -4.08 14.40
C VAL A 115 -9.84 -4.15 13.28
N LYS A 116 -9.99 -5.33 12.67
CA LYS A 116 -10.99 -5.59 11.63
C LYS A 116 -12.06 -6.52 12.21
N GLU A 117 -13.32 -6.24 11.94
CA GLU A 117 -14.41 -7.15 12.26
C GLU A 117 -14.72 -8.01 11.04
N VAL A 118 -14.64 -9.33 11.18
CA VAL A 118 -14.80 -10.31 10.10
C VAL A 118 -15.67 -11.44 10.60
N GLY A 119 -16.78 -11.72 9.92
CA GLY A 119 -17.70 -12.78 10.34
C GLY A 119 -18.30 -12.59 11.74
N GLY A 120 -18.33 -11.37 12.28
CA GLY A 120 -18.77 -11.08 13.65
C GLY A 120 -17.72 -11.33 14.74
N ALA A 121 -16.46 -11.58 14.35
CA ALA A 121 -15.31 -11.68 15.26
C ALA A 121 -14.34 -10.51 15.04
N LYS A 122 -13.57 -10.17 16.08
CA LYS A 122 -12.53 -9.12 16.08
C LYS A 122 -11.16 -9.72 16.38
#